data_AF-A0A254TIS6-F1
#
_entry.id   AF-A0A254TIS6-F1
#
_cell.length_a   1.000
_cell.length_b   1.000
_cell.length_c   1.000
_cell.angle_alpha   90.00
_cell.angle_beta   90.00
_cell.angle_gamma   90.00
#
_symmetry.space_group_name_H-M   'P 1'
#
loop_
_entity.id
_entity.type
_entity.pdbx_description
1 polymer ?
#
loop_
_entity_poly.entity_id
_entity_poly.type
_entity_poly.pdbx_seq_one_letter_code
_entity_poly.pdbx_strand_id
1 'polypeptide(L)'
;MRGLEALTLSLPPTPGQSIVKRPDNGNLFSLGSVFQGKGYDVRYAYGGYGYFDNMNAFFGGNGYRIVDRVSIPSQRIPFENIWGVADEALFDQVLDEIDDSHRAGKPSFTHVMTTSNHRPFTYPEGRIDIPSHTGREGGVKYTDYAIGRFIDQARAKPWFKDTVFVIVADHCASSAGKTELPVERYHIPMIIYAPGHIQPGKVERLASQIDTAPTLLGLLDFNYPTRFLGRDILHTPEAEDRAFISNYQALGYLKKDILTVLRPKRQVAAYRVEGESNLVSVPVDPTLLREAIAYYQGASELYKGGLYRSVP
;
A
#
# COMPACT_ATOMS: atom_id res chain seq x y z
N MET A 1 8.12 -1.72 -1.99
CA MET A 1 7.74 -3.15 -2.15
C MET A 1 6.92 -3.75 -1.02
N ARG A 2 7.36 -3.75 0.26
CA ARG A 2 6.51 -4.29 1.35
C ARG A 2 5.16 -3.57 1.48
N GLY A 3 5.09 -2.30 1.09
CA GLY A 3 3.82 -1.60 1.03
C GLY A 3 2.83 -2.22 0.03
N LEU A 4 3.30 -2.58 -1.16
CA LEU A 4 2.47 -3.30 -2.14
C LEU A 4 2.00 -4.66 -1.60
N GLU A 5 2.85 -5.38 -0.88
CA GLU A 5 2.48 -6.63 -0.20
C GLU A 5 1.37 -6.39 0.82
N ALA A 6 1.50 -5.39 1.68
CA ALA A 6 0.49 -5.05 2.68
C ALA A 6 -0.85 -4.63 2.05
N LEU A 7 -0.80 -3.75 1.05
CA LEU A 7 -1.99 -3.23 0.35
C LEU A 7 -2.69 -4.30 -0.51
N THR A 8 -1.94 -5.28 -1.02
CA THR A 8 -2.49 -6.33 -1.89
C THR A 8 -2.95 -7.54 -1.09
N LEU A 9 -2.16 -7.99 -0.12
CA LEU A 9 -2.38 -9.24 0.60
C LEU A 9 -2.94 -9.05 2.00
N SER A 10 -2.89 -7.86 2.60
CA SER A 10 -3.29 -7.62 4.00
C SER A 10 -2.62 -8.60 4.99
N LEU A 11 -1.32 -8.84 4.77
CA LEU A 11 -0.47 -9.67 5.63
C LEU A 11 0.55 -8.82 6.36
N PRO A 12 0.83 -9.10 7.65
CA PRO A 12 1.98 -8.50 8.32
C PRO A 12 3.27 -8.95 7.63
N PRO A 13 4.35 -8.16 7.73
CA PRO A 13 5.59 -8.45 7.03
C PRO A 13 6.16 -9.80 7.48
N THR A 14 6.29 -10.74 6.54
CA THR A 14 6.90 -12.04 6.83
C THR A 14 8.44 -11.95 6.80
N PRO A 15 9.15 -12.83 7.55
CA PRO A 15 10.62 -12.83 7.59
C PRO A 15 11.25 -12.99 6.21
N GLY A 16 12.34 -12.25 5.94
CA GLY A 16 13.04 -12.26 4.64
C GLY A 16 12.49 -11.20 3.67
N GLN A 17 12.72 -11.38 2.36
CA GLN A 17 12.26 -10.42 1.35
C GLN A 17 10.73 -10.40 1.21
N SER A 18 10.16 -9.32 0.67
CA SER A 18 8.72 -9.21 0.41
C SER A 18 8.20 -10.36 -0.48
N ILE A 19 6.98 -10.85 -0.23
CA ILE A 19 6.33 -11.90 -1.03
C ILE A 19 6.29 -11.54 -2.53
N VAL A 20 6.16 -10.25 -2.86
CA VAL A 20 6.17 -9.76 -4.24
C VAL A 20 7.44 -10.18 -5.00
N LYS A 21 8.58 -10.30 -4.30
CA LYS A 21 9.88 -10.66 -4.89
C LYS A 21 10.24 -12.14 -4.76
N ARG A 22 9.39 -12.96 -4.14
CA ARG A 22 9.63 -14.39 -3.94
C ARG A 22 9.19 -15.20 -5.16
N PRO A 23 9.79 -16.38 -5.40
CA PRO A 23 9.21 -17.37 -6.31
C PRO A 23 7.85 -17.85 -5.78
N ASP A 24 7.07 -18.51 -6.65
CA ASP A 24 5.78 -19.14 -6.32
C ASP A 24 4.79 -18.20 -5.62
N ASN A 25 4.74 -16.95 -6.08
CA ASN A 25 3.95 -15.87 -5.48
C ASN A 25 2.63 -15.56 -6.20
N GLY A 26 2.17 -16.46 -7.08
CA GLY A 26 0.87 -16.38 -7.74
C GLY A 26 -0.23 -17.15 -7.02
N ASN A 27 -1.47 -16.99 -7.49
CA ASN A 27 -2.68 -17.63 -6.96
C ASN A 27 -2.91 -17.38 -5.45
N LEU A 28 -2.52 -16.22 -4.93
CA LEU A 28 -2.72 -15.79 -3.55
C LEU A 28 -4.07 -15.07 -3.40
N PHE A 29 -4.66 -15.21 -2.22
CA PHE A 29 -5.80 -14.39 -1.81
C PHE A 29 -5.34 -12.94 -1.69
N SER A 30 -6.00 -12.04 -2.40
CA SER A 30 -5.62 -10.64 -2.53
C SER A 30 -6.84 -9.72 -2.61
N LEU A 31 -6.63 -8.42 -2.39
CA LEU A 31 -7.65 -7.40 -2.61
C LEU A 31 -8.20 -7.49 -4.04
N GLY A 32 -7.32 -7.73 -5.02
CA GLY A 32 -7.71 -7.97 -6.41
C GLY A 32 -8.64 -9.17 -6.55
N SER A 33 -8.32 -10.32 -5.93
CA SER A 33 -9.18 -11.50 -5.99
C SER A 33 -10.59 -11.24 -5.41
N VAL A 34 -10.70 -10.43 -4.35
CA VAL A 34 -12.00 -10.04 -3.79
C VAL A 34 -12.81 -9.21 -4.80
N PHE A 35 -12.19 -8.19 -5.41
CA PHE A 35 -12.83 -7.38 -6.44
C PHE A 35 -13.19 -8.19 -7.70
N GLN A 36 -12.33 -9.12 -8.12
CA GLN A 36 -12.63 -10.03 -9.23
C GLN A 36 -13.85 -10.91 -8.95
N GLY A 37 -13.96 -11.45 -7.73
CA GLY A 37 -15.13 -12.22 -7.29
C GLY A 37 -16.43 -11.40 -7.28
N LYS A 38 -16.32 -10.06 -7.28
CA LYS A 38 -17.45 -9.12 -7.42
C LYS A 38 -17.67 -8.64 -8.86
N GLY A 39 -16.96 -9.20 -9.84
CA GLY A 39 -17.11 -8.88 -11.25
C GLY A 39 -16.36 -7.63 -11.72
N TYR A 40 -15.43 -7.10 -10.91
CA TYR A 40 -14.66 -5.90 -11.28
C TYR A 40 -13.61 -6.22 -12.35
N ASP A 41 -13.28 -5.21 -13.15
CA ASP A 41 -12.07 -5.18 -13.95
C ASP A 41 -10.89 -4.77 -13.08
N VAL A 42 -10.00 -5.72 -12.80
CA VAL A 42 -8.93 -5.57 -11.80
C VAL A 42 -7.60 -5.37 -12.49
N ARG A 43 -6.90 -4.29 -12.12
CA ARG A 43 -5.69 -3.84 -12.82
C ARG A 43 -4.60 -3.39 -11.88
N TYR A 44 -3.36 -3.63 -12.29
CA TYR A 44 -2.19 -3.00 -11.69
C TYR A 44 -1.59 -2.03 -12.71
N ALA A 45 -1.45 -0.77 -12.32
CA ALA A 45 -0.96 0.31 -13.16
C ALA A 45 0.38 0.84 -12.64
N TYR A 46 1.40 0.89 -13.51
CA TYR A 46 2.75 1.33 -13.13
C TYR A 46 3.44 2.12 -14.25
N GLY A 47 4.09 3.25 -13.91
CA GLY A 47 4.72 4.11 -14.92
C GLY A 47 6.04 3.55 -15.49
N GLY A 48 6.64 2.57 -14.83
CA GLY A 48 7.89 1.92 -15.25
C GLY A 48 7.66 0.57 -15.93
N TYR A 49 8.76 -0.12 -16.25
CA TYR A 49 8.69 -1.48 -16.79
C TYR A 49 8.38 -2.45 -15.66
N GLY A 50 7.26 -3.16 -15.73
CA GLY A 50 6.78 -3.97 -14.61
C GLY A 50 7.56 -5.27 -14.36
N TYR A 51 8.57 -5.60 -15.18
CA TYR A 51 9.58 -6.61 -14.83
C TYR A 51 10.39 -6.19 -13.60
N PHE A 52 10.57 -4.88 -13.38
CA PHE A 52 11.22 -4.35 -12.19
C PHE A 52 10.57 -4.93 -10.92
N ASP A 53 11.39 -5.37 -9.98
CA ASP A 53 10.96 -5.90 -8.68
C ASP A 53 9.90 -7.03 -8.75
N ASN A 54 9.83 -7.76 -9.87
CA ASN A 54 8.93 -8.90 -10.08
C ASN A 54 7.42 -8.53 -10.06
N MET A 55 7.08 -7.27 -10.33
CA MET A 55 5.70 -6.76 -10.20
C MET A 55 4.74 -7.41 -11.19
N ASN A 56 5.11 -7.55 -12.47
CA ASN A 56 4.24 -8.17 -13.48
C ASN A 56 3.93 -9.63 -13.17
N ALA A 57 4.92 -10.39 -12.72
CA ALA A 57 4.72 -11.79 -12.33
C ALA A 57 3.80 -11.90 -11.10
N PHE A 58 4.02 -11.05 -10.09
CA PHE A 58 3.20 -11.04 -8.89
C PHE A 58 1.76 -10.60 -9.20
N PHE A 59 1.55 -9.41 -9.76
CA PHE A 59 0.20 -8.90 -9.99
C PHE A 59 -0.55 -9.74 -11.05
N GLY A 60 0.11 -10.09 -12.16
CA GLY A 60 -0.47 -10.94 -13.20
C GLY A 60 -0.80 -12.34 -12.69
N GLY A 61 0.10 -12.94 -11.91
CA GLY A 61 -0.13 -14.23 -11.25
C GLY A 61 -1.21 -14.21 -10.16
N ASN A 62 -1.63 -13.03 -9.71
CA ASN A 62 -2.70 -12.83 -8.73
C ASN A 62 -3.96 -12.18 -9.34
N GLY A 63 -4.14 -12.33 -10.66
CA GLY A 63 -5.37 -11.99 -11.37
C GLY A 63 -5.43 -10.57 -11.93
N TYR A 64 -4.45 -9.70 -11.65
CA TYR A 64 -4.49 -8.32 -12.16
C TYR A 64 -4.12 -8.28 -13.64
N ARG A 65 -4.87 -7.51 -14.43
CA ARG A 65 -4.40 -7.08 -15.74
C ARG A 65 -3.30 -6.04 -15.56
N ILE A 66 -2.20 -6.20 -16.30
CA ILE A 66 -1.05 -5.29 -16.23
C ILE A 66 -1.25 -4.11 -17.18
N VAL A 67 -1.05 -2.91 -16.66
CA VAL A 67 -0.94 -1.66 -17.41
C VAL A 67 0.37 -1.01 -16.99
N ASP A 68 1.43 -1.17 -17.77
CA ASP A 68 2.76 -0.66 -17.41
C ASP A 68 3.29 0.33 -18.46
N ARG A 69 4.58 0.68 -18.39
CA ARG A 69 5.24 1.56 -19.36
C ARG A 69 4.93 1.22 -20.81
N VAL A 70 4.80 -0.07 -21.17
CA VAL A 70 4.58 -0.49 -22.57
C VAL A 70 3.16 -0.21 -23.05
N SER A 71 2.22 0.00 -22.13
CA SER A 71 0.83 0.36 -22.42
C SER A 71 0.66 1.85 -22.77
N ILE A 72 1.66 2.70 -22.45
CA ILE A 72 1.57 4.15 -22.61
C ILE A 72 2.14 4.58 -23.97
N PRO A 73 1.35 5.19 -24.87
CA PRO A 73 1.81 5.66 -26.17
C PRO A 73 2.92 6.71 -26.05
N SER A 74 4.00 6.57 -26.82
CA SER A 74 5.17 7.45 -26.72
C SER A 74 4.85 8.93 -26.93
N GLN A 75 3.86 9.25 -27.76
CA GLN A 75 3.44 10.62 -28.05
C GLN A 75 2.77 11.31 -26.84
N ARG A 76 2.37 10.54 -25.82
CA ARG A 76 1.71 11.04 -24.61
C ARG A 76 2.65 11.13 -23.41
N ILE A 77 3.95 10.92 -23.60
CA ILE A 77 4.94 10.90 -22.53
C ILE A 77 5.64 12.25 -22.49
N PRO A 78 5.30 13.15 -21.55
CA PRO A 78 5.95 14.45 -21.44
C PRO A 78 7.38 14.34 -20.90
N PHE A 79 7.66 13.28 -20.15
CA PHE A 79 8.94 13.02 -19.51
C PHE A 79 9.03 11.55 -19.08
N GLU A 80 10.23 10.99 -19.13
CA GLU A 80 10.57 9.70 -18.55
C GLU A 80 12.01 9.68 -18.03
N ASN A 81 12.27 8.81 -17.06
CA ASN A 81 13.61 8.55 -16.54
C ASN A 81 13.79 7.04 -16.29
N ILE A 82 14.86 6.66 -15.58
CA ILE A 82 15.17 5.25 -15.28
C ILE A 82 14.08 4.51 -14.48
N TRP A 83 13.18 5.23 -13.80
CA TRP A 83 12.08 4.65 -13.02
C TRP A 83 10.81 4.48 -13.84
N GLY A 84 10.66 5.19 -14.95
CA GLY A 84 9.48 5.16 -15.81
C GLY A 84 9.05 6.52 -16.31
N VAL A 85 7.84 6.59 -16.82
CA VAL A 85 7.20 7.87 -17.19
C VAL A 85 6.90 8.70 -15.95
N ALA A 86 6.69 10.00 -16.17
CA ALA A 86 6.17 10.90 -15.15
C ALA A 86 4.75 10.52 -14.71
N ASP A 87 4.40 10.82 -13.45
CA ASP A 87 3.12 10.42 -12.84
C ASP A 87 1.91 10.95 -13.63
N GLU A 88 2.04 12.11 -14.31
CA GLU A 88 1.01 12.64 -15.23
C GLU A 88 0.61 11.65 -16.33
N ALA A 89 1.58 11.04 -17.00
CA ALA A 89 1.31 10.11 -18.11
C ALA A 89 0.74 8.78 -17.60
N LEU A 90 1.18 8.33 -16.43
CA LEU A 90 0.59 7.16 -15.76
C LEU A 90 -0.88 7.42 -15.42
N PHE A 91 -1.19 8.56 -14.80
CA PHE A 91 -2.56 8.89 -14.44
C PHE A 91 -3.46 9.10 -15.66
N ASP A 92 -2.95 9.69 -16.74
CA ASP A 92 -3.69 9.81 -18.00
C ASP A 92 -4.06 8.45 -18.57
N GLN A 93 -3.12 7.48 -18.56
CA GLN A 93 -3.42 6.11 -18.97
C GLN A 93 -4.44 5.45 -18.05
N VAL A 94 -4.34 5.66 -16.73
CA VAL A 94 -5.32 5.10 -15.76
C VAL A 94 -6.73 5.62 -16.02
N LEU A 95 -6.88 6.91 -16.36
CA LEU A 95 -8.20 7.48 -16.71
C LEU A 95 -8.80 6.77 -17.93
N ASP A 96 -8.00 6.52 -18.96
CA ASP A 96 -8.47 5.83 -20.16
C ASP A 96 -8.90 4.39 -19.86
N GLU A 97 -8.14 3.66 -19.05
CA GLU A 97 -8.47 2.30 -18.64
C GLU A 97 -9.79 2.23 -17.84
N ILE A 98 -10.04 3.22 -16.98
CA ILE A 98 -11.28 3.32 -16.22
C ILE A 98 -12.44 3.69 -17.15
N ASP A 99 -12.24 4.63 -18.08
CA ASP A 99 -13.23 4.98 -19.10
C ASP A 99 -13.62 3.78 -19.95
N ASP A 100 -12.65 2.94 -20.32
CA ASP A 100 -12.86 1.72 -21.10
C ASP A 100 -13.72 0.71 -20.34
N SER A 101 -13.43 0.47 -19.04
CA SER A 101 -14.30 -0.36 -18.18
C SER A 101 -15.71 0.19 -18.10
N HIS A 102 -15.85 1.50 -17.89
CA HIS A 102 -17.14 2.15 -17.75
C HIS A 102 -17.97 2.02 -19.02
N ARG A 103 -17.37 2.26 -20.20
CA ARG A 103 -18.06 2.06 -21.50
C ARG A 103 -18.46 0.61 -21.73
N ALA A 104 -17.69 -0.35 -21.21
CA ALA A 104 -18.05 -1.76 -21.23
C ALA A 104 -19.08 -2.17 -20.15
N GLY A 105 -19.57 -1.23 -19.34
CA GLY A 105 -20.54 -1.50 -18.27
C GLY A 105 -19.98 -2.30 -17.10
N LYS A 106 -18.66 -2.28 -16.90
CA LYS A 106 -17.96 -3.07 -15.86
C LYS A 106 -17.39 -2.14 -14.78
N PRO A 107 -17.58 -2.41 -13.48
CA PRO A 107 -16.91 -1.65 -12.43
C PRO A 107 -15.41 -1.94 -12.45
N SER A 108 -14.57 -1.00 -12.01
CA SER A 108 -13.12 -1.13 -12.08
C SER A 108 -12.46 -1.01 -10.71
N PHE A 109 -11.38 -1.75 -10.52
CA PHE A 109 -10.46 -1.59 -9.39
C PHE A 109 -9.03 -1.52 -9.96
N THR A 110 -8.42 -0.34 -9.83
CA THR A 110 -7.07 -0.08 -10.34
C THR A 110 -6.14 0.22 -9.18
N HIS A 111 -5.15 -0.66 -8.97
CA HIS A 111 -4.06 -0.43 -8.03
C HIS A 111 -2.92 0.30 -8.77
N VAL A 112 -2.69 1.57 -8.43
CA VAL A 112 -1.72 2.44 -9.13
C VAL A 112 -0.48 2.63 -8.27
N MET A 113 0.71 2.47 -8.86
CA MET A 113 1.99 2.80 -8.22
C MET A 113 2.70 3.94 -8.98
N THR A 114 2.90 5.07 -8.30
CA THR A 114 3.62 6.24 -8.82
C THR A 114 5.13 5.98 -8.94
N THR A 115 5.82 6.76 -9.77
CA THR A 115 7.25 6.58 -10.11
C THR A 115 8.11 7.80 -9.81
N SER A 116 7.53 9.01 -9.83
CA SER A 116 8.30 10.25 -9.95
C SER A 116 9.05 10.66 -8.67
N ASN A 117 8.54 10.29 -7.50
CA ASN A 117 9.18 10.57 -6.21
C ASN A 117 10.31 9.58 -5.86
N HIS A 118 11.26 9.40 -6.78
CA HIS A 118 12.44 8.56 -6.57
C HIS A 118 13.71 9.30 -6.98
N ARG A 119 14.83 9.05 -6.29
CA ARG A 119 16.14 9.60 -6.68
C ARG A 119 16.43 9.28 -8.15
N PRO A 120 16.81 10.28 -8.98
CA PRO A 120 17.35 11.56 -8.56
C PRO A 120 16.32 12.71 -8.53
N PHE A 121 15.04 12.41 -8.35
CA PHE A 121 13.91 13.34 -8.21
C PHE A 121 13.71 14.22 -9.43
N THR A 122 13.60 13.59 -10.60
CA THR A 122 13.37 14.27 -11.88
C THR A 122 11.93 14.12 -12.36
N TYR A 123 11.39 15.22 -12.86
CA TYR A 123 10.02 15.40 -13.35
C TYR A 123 9.96 16.55 -14.39
N PRO A 124 8.87 16.69 -15.17
CA PRO A 124 8.69 17.80 -16.11
C PRO A 124 8.80 19.18 -15.45
N GLU A 125 9.57 20.08 -16.07
CA GLU A 125 9.71 21.46 -15.62
C GLU A 125 8.41 22.28 -15.79
N GLY A 126 8.27 23.34 -15.00
CA GLY A 126 7.17 24.29 -15.12
C GLY A 126 5.80 23.77 -14.64
N ARG A 127 5.79 22.65 -13.89
CA ARG A 127 4.58 22.10 -13.26
C ARG A 127 4.39 22.60 -11.82
N ILE A 128 5.49 22.82 -11.13
CA ILE A 128 5.55 23.33 -9.77
C ILE A 128 6.65 24.40 -9.66
N ASP A 129 6.72 25.07 -8.52
CA ASP A 129 7.68 26.12 -8.16
C ASP A 129 9.04 25.59 -7.64
N ILE A 130 9.26 24.28 -7.65
CA ILE A 130 10.53 23.64 -7.28
C ILE A 130 11.17 23.06 -8.56
N PRO A 131 12.38 23.49 -8.94
CA PRO A 131 13.05 22.97 -10.14
C PRO A 131 13.33 21.47 -10.04
N SER A 132 13.27 20.77 -11.17
CA SER A 132 13.54 19.33 -11.26
C SER A 132 14.95 19.00 -10.74
N HIS A 133 15.14 17.78 -10.23
CA HIS A 133 16.44 17.27 -9.74
C HIS A 133 17.00 17.94 -8.47
N THR A 134 16.30 18.92 -7.88
CA THR A 134 16.82 19.69 -6.72
C THR A 134 16.64 18.99 -5.37
N GLY A 135 15.77 17.97 -5.28
CA GLY A 135 15.62 17.18 -4.07
C GLY A 135 14.27 16.49 -3.93
N ARG A 136 14.10 15.82 -2.79
CA ARG A 136 12.88 15.06 -2.48
C ARG A 136 11.64 15.94 -2.37
N GLU A 137 11.77 17.16 -1.84
CA GLU A 137 10.64 18.10 -1.71
C GLU A 137 10.00 18.38 -3.07
N GLY A 138 10.81 18.56 -4.11
CA GLY A 138 10.35 18.68 -5.49
C GLY A 138 9.62 17.43 -5.97
N GLY A 139 10.20 16.25 -5.76
CA GLY A 139 9.56 14.97 -6.12
C GLY A 139 8.21 14.75 -5.42
N VAL A 140 8.12 15.08 -4.13
CA VAL A 140 6.87 15.01 -3.35
C VAL A 140 5.84 16.01 -3.86
N LYS A 141 6.21 17.28 -4.04
CA LYS A 141 5.31 18.33 -4.52
C LYS A 141 4.83 18.08 -5.95
N TYR A 142 5.68 17.48 -6.79
CA TYR A 142 5.31 17.08 -8.14
C TYR A 142 4.28 15.94 -8.13
N THR A 143 4.49 14.90 -7.33
CA THR A 143 3.51 13.80 -7.18
C THR A 143 2.18 14.33 -6.62
N ASP A 144 2.21 15.26 -5.65
CA ASP A 144 1.00 15.94 -5.15
C ASP A 144 0.25 16.69 -6.27
N TYR A 145 0.97 17.50 -7.07
CA TYR A 145 0.42 18.15 -8.27
C TYR A 145 -0.21 17.14 -9.24
N ALA A 146 0.48 16.03 -9.53
CA ALA A 146 0.00 15.02 -10.46
C ALA A 146 -1.28 14.32 -9.95
N ILE A 147 -1.36 14.03 -8.64
CA ILE A 147 -2.57 13.50 -8.01
C ILE A 147 -3.71 14.52 -8.09
N GLY A 148 -3.46 15.80 -7.79
CA GLY A 148 -4.45 16.87 -7.91
C GLY A 148 -5.03 16.97 -9.32
N ARG A 149 -4.14 17.00 -10.33
CA ARG A 149 -4.52 16.98 -11.74
C ARG A 149 -5.36 15.75 -12.10
N PHE A 150 -4.98 14.56 -11.63
CA PHE A 150 -5.73 13.33 -11.86
C PHE A 150 -7.15 13.41 -11.29
N ILE A 151 -7.30 13.88 -10.05
CA ILE A 151 -8.61 14.04 -9.43
C ILE A 151 -9.45 15.08 -10.17
N ASP A 152 -8.87 16.21 -10.59
CA ASP A 152 -9.59 17.25 -11.32
C ASP A 152 -10.10 16.77 -12.69
N GLN A 153 -9.29 15.99 -13.41
CA GLN A 153 -9.74 15.35 -14.64
C GLN A 153 -10.80 14.28 -14.39
N ALA A 154 -10.63 13.49 -13.31
CA ALA A 154 -11.61 12.48 -12.92
C ALA A 154 -12.96 13.11 -12.59
N ARG A 155 -13.02 14.29 -11.95
CA ARG A 155 -14.29 15.00 -11.64
C ARG A 155 -15.19 15.23 -12.85
N ALA A 156 -14.62 15.34 -14.05
CA ALA A 156 -15.38 15.53 -15.28
C ALA A 156 -15.95 14.22 -15.86
N LYS A 157 -15.62 13.06 -15.28
CA LYS A 157 -15.98 11.74 -15.78
C LYS A 157 -17.31 11.25 -15.18
N PRO A 158 -18.14 10.50 -15.94
CA PRO A 158 -19.45 10.05 -15.49
C PRO A 158 -19.39 9.07 -14.30
N TRP A 159 -18.28 8.34 -14.14
CA TRP A 159 -18.06 7.38 -13.07
C TRP A 159 -17.56 8.00 -11.75
N PHE A 160 -17.16 9.27 -11.75
CA PHE A 160 -16.52 9.91 -10.60
C PHE A 160 -17.35 9.86 -9.31
N LYS A 161 -18.65 10.10 -9.44
CA LYS A 161 -19.56 10.15 -8.28
C LYS A 161 -19.61 8.81 -7.53
N ASP A 162 -19.42 7.69 -8.24
CA ASP A 162 -19.51 6.32 -7.73
C ASP A 162 -18.11 5.69 -7.54
N THR A 163 -17.07 6.53 -7.35
CA THR A 163 -15.68 6.08 -7.22
C THR A 163 -15.10 6.43 -5.86
N VAL A 164 -14.39 5.46 -5.26
CA VAL A 164 -13.60 5.65 -4.05
C VAL A 164 -12.12 5.70 -4.42
N PHE A 165 -11.47 6.83 -4.14
CA PHE A 165 -10.02 6.98 -4.28
C PHE A 165 -9.35 6.69 -2.93
N VAL A 166 -8.37 5.79 -2.93
CA VAL A 166 -7.52 5.53 -1.76
C VAL A 166 -6.10 5.95 -2.09
N ILE A 167 -5.64 7.04 -1.48
CA ILE A 167 -4.29 7.59 -1.66
C ILE A 167 -3.48 7.24 -0.42
N VAL A 168 -2.50 6.35 -0.55
CA VAL A 168 -1.70 5.84 0.57
C VAL A 168 -0.25 5.70 0.15
N ALA A 169 0.69 6.10 1.02
CA ALA A 169 2.10 5.90 0.74
C ALA A 169 2.51 4.44 0.97
N ASP A 170 3.51 3.95 0.23
CA ASP A 170 3.98 2.58 0.38
C ASP A 170 4.96 2.43 1.57
N HIS A 171 5.81 3.43 1.83
CA HIS A 171 6.68 3.56 3.00
C HIS A 171 7.23 4.98 3.19
N CYS A 172 7.88 5.25 4.32
CA CYS A 172 8.66 6.47 4.53
C CYS A 172 10.02 6.40 3.81
N ALA A 173 10.63 7.55 3.48
CA ALA A 173 11.87 7.59 2.70
C ALA A 173 13.14 7.12 3.42
N SER A 174 13.11 6.97 4.74
CA SER A 174 14.22 6.42 5.50
C SER A 174 13.70 5.64 6.70
N SER A 175 14.20 4.43 6.90
CA SER A 175 13.95 3.63 8.10
C SER A 175 15.15 3.67 9.07
N ALA A 176 16.22 4.38 8.73
CA ALA A 176 17.46 4.45 9.52
C ALA A 176 17.38 5.54 10.61
N GLY A 177 17.17 5.15 11.87
CA GLY A 177 17.13 6.06 13.02
C GLY A 177 18.15 5.72 14.10
N LYS A 178 18.13 6.47 15.22
CA LYS A 178 18.95 6.20 16.41
C LYS A 178 18.51 4.93 17.15
N THR A 179 17.24 4.55 16.99
CA THR A 179 16.62 3.35 17.56
C THR A 179 16.41 2.30 16.46
N GLU A 180 16.23 1.04 16.86
CA GLU A 180 16.14 -0.09 15.92
C GLU A 180 14.88 -0.04 15.05
N LEU A 181 13.75 0.36 15.62
CA LEU A 181 12.47 0.52 14.95
C LEU A 181 11.85 1.87 15.37
N PRO A 182 12.31 2.98 14.77
CA PRO A 182 11.81 4.32 15.05
C PRO A 182 10.36 4.44 14.53
N VAL A 183 9.37 4.40 15.43
CA VAL A 183 7.94 4.31 15.10
C VAL A 183 7.50 5.45 14.16
N GLU A 184 7.99 6.67 14.37
CA GLU A 184 7.68 7.84 13.54
C GLU A 184 8.08 7.66 12.08
N ARG A 185 9.13 6.88 11.82
CA ARG A 185 9.61 6.60 10.46
C ARG A 185 8.86 5.48 9.76
N TYR A 186 7.75 5.04 10.34
CA TYR A 186 6.78 4.15 9.71
C TYR A 186 5.39 4.81 9.57
N HIS A 187 5.23 6.06 10.02
CA HIS A 187 3.98 6.80 9.88
C HIS A 187 3.83 7.30 8.43
N ILE A 188 2.81 6.80 7.75
CA ILE A 188 2.50 7.10 6.36
C ILE A 188 1.10 7.72 6.23
N PRO A 189 0.89 8.64 5.27
CA PRO A 189 -0.44 9.18 5.00
C PRO A 189 -1.33 8.13 4.34
N MET A 190 -2.63 8.17 4.68
CA MET A 190 -3.71 7.51 3.96
C MET A 190 -4.90 8.47 3.90
N ILE A 191 -5.43 8.68 2.70
CA ILE A 191 -6.62 9.49 2.42
C ILE A 191 -7.60 8.60 1.67
N ILE A 192 -8.85 8.52 2.16
CA ILE A 192 -9.96 7.95 1.41
C ILE A 192 -10.83 9.10 0.95
N TYR A 193 -10.98 9.24 -0.36
CA TYR A 193 -11.70 10.35 -0.99
C TYR A 193 -12.82 9.80 -1.88
N ALA A 194 -14.07 10.06 -1.47
CA ALA A 194 -15.28 9.74 -2.22
C ALA A 194 -16.35 10.78 -1.84
N PRO A 195 -16.29 12.01 -2.37
CA PRO A 195 -17.04 13.15 -1.83
C PRO A 195 -18.57 13.00 -1.91
N GLY A 196 -19.08 12.11 -2.76
CA GLY A 196 -20.51 11.76 -2.81
C GLY A 196 -20.97 10.75 -1.74
N HIS A 197 -20.03 10.08 -1.06
CA HIS A 197 -20.31 8.93 -0.20
C HIS A 197 -19.71 9.04 1.20
N ILE A 198 -18.59 9.77 1.36
CA ILE A 198 -17.83 9.83 2.60
C ILE A 198 -17.77 11.29 3.07
N GLN A 199 -18.21 11.52 4.30
CA GLN A 199 -18.11 12.84 4.94
C GLN A 199 -16.65 13.16 5.31
N PRO A 200 -16.22 14.42 5.22
CA PRO A 200 -14.90 14.82 5.69
C PRO A 200 -14.72 14.50 7.18
N GLY A 201 -13.58 13.92 7.54
CA GLY A 201 -13.26 13.56 8.91
C GLY A 201 -11.83 13.09 9.06
N LYS A 202 -11.37 12.96 10.31
CA LYS A 202 -10.07 12.40 10.67
C LYS A 202 -10.28 11.17 11.55
N VAL A 203 -9.57 10.09 11.23
CA VAL A 203 -9.52 8.89 12.08
C VAL A 203 -8.22 8.92 12.86
N GLU A 204 -8.28 9.18 14.16
CA GLU A 204 -7.12 9.27 15.05
C GLU A 204 -6.86 7.95 15.78
N ARG A 205 -6.79 6.86 15.01
CA ARG A 205 -6.59 5.50 15.52
C ARG A 205 -5.25 4.95 15.09
N LEU A 206 -4.67 4.07 15.92
CA LEU A 206 -3.47 3.33 15.53
C LEU A 206 -3.86 2.21 14.56
N ALA A 207 -3.44 2.36 13.30
CA ALA A 207 -3.68 1.41 12.24
C ALA A 207 -2.38 1.01 11.54
N SER A 208 -2.41 -0.13 10.85
CA SER A 208 -1.35 -0.59 9.96
C SER A 208 -1.81 -0.57 8.51
N GLN A 209 -0.88 -0.50 7.57
CA GLN A 209 -1.19 -0.53 6.13
C GLN A 209 -1.93 -1.81 5.70
N ILE A 210 -1.79 -2.90 6.45
CA ILE A 210 -2.56 -4.13 6.19
C ILE A 210 -4.05 -3.94 6.42
N ASP A 211 -4.46 -2.96 7.23
CA ASP A 211 -5.85 -2.67 7.56
C ASP A 211 -6.57 -1.91 6.43
N THR A 212 -5.84 -1.39 5.43
CA THR A 212 -6.41 -0.64 4.29
C THR A 212 -7.43 -1.46 3.50
N ALA A 213 -7.09 -2.70 3.13
CA ALA A 213 -7.96 -3.57 2.34
C ALA A 213 -9.31 -3.87 3.05
N PRO A 214 -9.34 -4.42 4.28
CA PRO A 214 -10.59 -4.69 4.97
C PRO A 214 -11.40 -3.42 5.29
N THR A 215 -10.75 -2.28 5.58
CA THR A 215 -11.44 -1.00 5.78
C THR A 215 -12.11 -0.50 4.51
N LEU A 216 -11.43 -0.56 3.37
CA LEU A 216 -12.02 -0.22 2.07
C LEU A 216 -13.20 -1.13 1.76
N LEU A 217 -13.06 -2.44 1.98
CA LEU A 217 -14.13 -3.40 1.68
C LEU A 217 -15.33 -3.24 2.63
N GLY A 218 -15.11 -2.85 3.88
CA GLY A 218 -16.17 -2.47 4.82
C GLY A 218 -16.91 -1.21 4.38
N LEU A 219 -16.20 -0.18 3.90
CA LEU A 219 -16.81 1.03 3.33
C LEU A 219 -17.65 0.76 2.09
N LEU A 220 -17.28 -0.24 1.29
CA LEU A 220 -18.02 -0.67 0.12
C LEU A 220 -19.18 -1.64 0.45
N ASP A 221 -19.36 -1.99 1.73
CA ASP A 221 -20.33 -2.99 2.20
C ASP A 221 -20.19 -4.35 1.49
N PHE A 222 -18.94 -4.79 1.27
CA PHE A 222 -18.68 -6.06 0.61
C PHE A 222 -18.78 -7.21 1.62
N ASN A 223 -19.61 -8.20 1.30
CA ASN A 223 -19.53 -9.51 1.93
C ASN A 223 -18.59 -10.44 1.14
N TYR A 224 -17.56 -10.98 1.79
CA TYR A 224 -16.53 -11.83 1.17
C TYR A 224 -15.91 -12.79 2.20
N PRO A 225 -15.51 -14.01 1.81
CA PRO A 225 -14.65 -14.84 2.64
C PRO A 225 -13.27 -14.20 2.72
N THR A 226 -12.75 -14.03 3.93
CA THR A 226 -11.46 -13.34 4.13
C THR A 226 -10.37 -14.30 4.58
N ARG A 227 -9.16 -14.09 4.04
CA ARG A 227 -7.91 -14.57 4.66
C ARG A 227 -7.08 -13.42 5.21
N PHE A 228 -7.53 -12.17 5.05
CA PHE A 228 -6.81 -10.99 5.51
C PHE A 228 -6.59 -11.02 7.02
N LEU A 229 -5.41 -10.55 7.44
CA LEU A 229 -5.04 -10.40 8.85
C LEU A 229 -5.15 -8.94 9.31
N GLY A 230 -5.35 -7.99 8.39
CA GLY A 230 -5.81 -6.65 8.71
C GLY A 230 -7.26 -6.64 9.21
N ARG A 231 -7.68 -5.49 9.72
CA ARG A 231 -9.02 -5.27 10.25
C ARG A 231 -9.64 -4.01 9.66
N ASP A 232 -10.97 -3.98 9.62
CA ASP A 232 -11.71 -2.75 9.35
C ASP A 232 -11.60 -1.83 10.57
N ILE A 233 -10.81 -0.76 10.44
CA ILE A 233 -10.54 0.19 11.53
C ILE A 233 -11.73 1.09 11.86
N LEU A 234 -12.79 1.11 11.04
CA LEU A 234 -13.99 1.88 11.34
C LEU A 234 -14.95 1.10 12.26
N HIS A 235 -14.89 -0.23 12.23
CA HIS A 235 -15.80 -1.10 12.98
C HIS A 235 -15.12 -1.91 14.10
N THR A 236 -13.79 -2.04 14.06
CA THR A 236 -13.04 -2.74 15.12
C THR A 236 -13.01 -1.91 16.40
N PRO A 237 -13.10 -2.47 17.62
CA PRO A 237 -12.93 -1.71 18.86
C PRO A 237 -11.54 -1.07 19.00
N GLU A 238 -11.42 0.13 19.59
CA GLU A 238 -10.11 0.81 19.76
C GLU A 238 -9.10 0.01 20.59
N ALA A 239 -9.56 -0.79 21.54
CA ALA A 239 -8.70 -1.68 22.34
C ALA A 239 -7.91 -2.71 21.51
N GLU A 240 -8.34 -2.92 20.26
CA GLU A 240 -7.78 -3.85 19.29
C GLU A 240 -6.86 -3.17 18.24
N ASP A 241 -6.62 -1.86 18.39
CA ASP A 241 -5.69 -1.10 17.56
C ASP A 241 -4.26 -1.60 17.71
N ARG A 242 -3.56 -1.67 16.57
CA ARG A 242 -2.19 -2.17 16.50
C ARG A 242 -1.50 -1.76 15.21
N ALA A 243 -0.17 -1.74 15.24
CA ALA A 243 0.64 -1.55 14.04
C ALA A 243 1.75 -2.59 13.93
N PHE A 244 2.07 -2.96 12.69
CA PHE A 244 3.20 -3.80 12.34
C PHE A 244 4.28 -2.94 11.70
N ILE A 245 5.44 -2.84 12.34
CA ILE A 245 6.60 -2.11 11.84
C ILE A 245 7.77 -3.06 11.70
N SER A 246 8.53 -2.99 10.61
CA SER A 246 9.61 -3.96 10.39
C SER A 246 10.71 -3.39 9.53
N ASN A 247 11.93 -3.84 9.82
CA ASN A 247 13.07 -3.69 8.93
C ASN A 247 13.57 -5.09 8.50
N TYR A 248 14.79 -5.19 7.96
CA TYR A 248 15.34 -6.48 7.53
C TYR A 248 15.64 -7.45 8.69
N GLN A 249 15.91 -6.94 9.89
CA GLN A 249 16.42 -7.68 11.03
C GLN A 249 15.40 -7.86 12.16
N ALA A 250 14.41 -6.98 12.27
CA ALA A 250 13.50 -6.89 13.41
C ALA A 250 12.04 -6.76 12.96
N LEU A 251 11.17 -7.45 13.70
CA LEU A 251 9.71 -7.45 13.53
C LEU A 251 9.07 -6.82 14.77
N GLY A 252 8.41 -5.68 14.60
CA GLY A 252 7.81 -4.89 15.67
C GLY A 252 6.29 -4.94 15.65
N TYR A 253 5.70 -5.31 16.78
CA TYR A 253 4.27 -5.28 17.06
C TYR A 253 3.97 -4.19 18.08
N LEU A 254 3.28 -3.13 17.66
CA LEU A 254 2.91 -1.99 18.50
C LEU A 254 1.43 -2.10 18.89
N LYS A 255 1.14 -2.13 20.20
CA LYS A 255 -0.22 -2.10 20.77
C LYS A 255 -0.17 -1.49 22.17
N LYS A 256 -1.13 -0.61 22.50
CA LYS A 256 -1.20 0.11 23.80
C LYS A 256 0.13 0.79 24.19
N ASP A 257 0.73 1.50 23.23
CA ASP A 257 2.04 2.17 23.35
C ASP A 257 3.23 1.25 23.67
N ILE A 258 3.05 -0.07 23.63
CA ILE A 258 4.14 -1.03 23.81
C ILE A 258 4.52 -1.62 22.45
N LEU A 259 5.77 -1.38 22.06
CA LEU A 259 6.41 -1.99 20.91
C LEU A 259 7.15 -3.27 21.35
N THR A 260 6.61 -4.43 20.96
CA THR A 260 7.26 -5.74 21.13
C THR A 260 8.08 -6.08 19.89
N VAL A 261 9.38 -6.31 20.06
CA VAL A 261 10.34 -6.53 18.96
C VAL A 261 10.86 -7.96 18.99
N LEU A 262 10.62 -8.71 17.90
CA LEU A 262 11.14 -10.05 17.66
C LEU A 262 12.36 -10.01 16.75
N ARG A 263 13.39 -10.79 17.08
CA ARG A 263 14.66 -10.87 16.36
C ARG A 263 15.08 -12.32 16.10
N PRO A 264 16.03 -12.56 15.17
CA PRO A 264 16.67 -13.86 15.01
C PRO A 264 17.19 -14.43 16.33
N LYS A 265 17.35 -15.76 16.37
CA LYS A 265 17.79 -16.50 17.58
C LYS A 265 16.87 -16.32 18.79
N ARG A 266 15.57 -16.10 18.56
CA ARG A 266 14.52 -15.98 19.60
C ARG A 266 14.77 -14.83 20.58
N GLN A 267 15.49 -13.80 20.16
CA GLN A 267 15.69 -12.61 20.98
C GLN A 267 14.44 -11.73 20.93
N VAL A 268 14.04 -11.20 22.09
CA VAL A 268 12.85 -10.37 22.27
C VAL A 268 13.22 -9.15 23.10
N ALA A 269 12.68 -8.00 22.74
CA ALA A 269 12.67 -6.81 23.59
C ALA A 269 11.29 -6.15 23.56
N ALA A 270 10.98 -5.35 24.58
CA ALA A 270 9.79 -4.53 24.61
C ALA A 270 10.17 -3.09 24.97
N TYR A 271 9.51 -2.14 24.34
CA TYR A 271 9.71 -0.71 24.57
C TYR A 271 8.37 -0.03 24.74
N ARG A 272 8.25 0.90 25.70
CA ARG A 272 7.19 1.89 25.70
C ARG A 272 7.55 3.01 24.73
N VAL A 273 6.62 3.36 23.86
CA VAL A 273 6.74 4.49 22.95
C VAL A 273 6.27 5.74 23.70
N GLU A 274 7.18 6.69 23.89
CA GLU A 274 6.90 7.97 24.54
C GLU A 274 7.19 9.13 23.57
N GLY A 275 6.19 9.98 23.33
CA GLY A 275 6.30 11.03 22.32
C GLY A 275 6.57 10.47 20.91
N GLU A 276 7.18 11.27 20.05
CA GLU A 276 7.33 10.90 18.64
C GLU A 276 8.39 9.82 18.39
N SER A 277 9.42 9.68 19.23
CA SER A 277 10.56 8.80 18.89
C SER A 277 11.29 8.18 20.08
N ASN A 278 10.80 8.36 21.31
CA ASN A 278 11.49 7.82 22.48
C ASN A 278 11.03 6.39 22.75
N LEU A 279 11.99 5.46 22.82
CA LEU A 279 11.74 4.06 23.16
C LEU A 279 12.35 3.78 24.53
N VAL A 280 11.50 3.62 25.54
CA VAL A 280 11.92 3.28 26.90
C VAL A 280 11.82 1.77 27.09
N SER A 281 12.93 1.12 27.42
CA SER A 281 12.94 -0.33 27.66
C SER A 281 12.00 -0.69 28.82
N VAL A 282 11.16 -1.70 28.60
CA VAL A 282 10.22 -2.21 29.61
C VAL A 282 10.27 -3.74 29.66
N PRO A 283 9.84 -4.38 30.77
CA PRO A 283 9.66 -5.82 30.80
C PRO A 283 8.74 -6.31 29.68
N VAL A 284 9.04 -7.48 29.13
CA VAL A 284 8.23 -8.08 28.07
C VAL A 284 6.89 -8.55 28.64
N ASP A 285 5.79 -8.02 28.10
CA ASP A 285 4.45 -8.50 28.40
C ASP A 285 4.21 -9.87 27.71
N PRO A 286 3.89 -10.95 28.45
CA PRO A 286 3.69 -12.27 27.86
C PRO A 286 2.52 -12.36 26.88
N THR A 287 1.49 -11.56 27.06
CA THR A 287 0.31 -11.52 26.17
C THR A 287 0.67 -10.83 24.87
N LEU A 288 1.30 -9.64 24.92
CA LEU A 288 1.74 -8.94 23.71
C LEU A 288 2.80 -9.72 22.94
N LEU A 289 3.69 -10.44 23.64
CA LEU A 289 4.64 -11.34 23.00
C LEU A 289 3.93 -12.48 22.25
N ARG A 290 2.94 -13.13 22.86
CA ARG A 290 2.16 -14.19 22.19
C ARG A 290 1.42 -13.66 20.98
N GLU A 291 0.79 -12.49 21.08
CA GLU A 291 0.11 -11.85 19.95
C GLU A 291 1.08 -11.55 18.81
N ALA A 292 2.23 -10.92 19.10
CA ALA A 292 3.26 -10.63 18.12
C ALA A 292 3.73 -11.89 17.39
N ILE A 293 4.06 -12.95 18.15
CA ILE A 293 4.47 -14.24 17.59
C ILE A 293 3.36 -14.83 16.72
N ALA A 294 2.12 -14.84 17.19
CA ALA A 294 0.99 -15.41 16.47
C ALA A 294 0.75 -14.73 15.10
N TYR A 295 0.81 -13.39 15.04
CA TYR A 295 0.67 -12.68 13.77
C TYR A 295 1.79 -13.02 12.79
N TYR A 296 3.05 -12.96 13.22
CA TYR A 296 4.19 -13.15 12.32
C TYR A 296 4.39 -14.61 11.90
N GLN A 297 4.27 -15.55 12.84
CA GLN A 297 4.36 -16.98 12.53
C GLN A 297 3.15 -17.44 11.75
N GLY A 298 1.94 -17.05 12.14
CA GLY A 298 0.70 -17.37 11.43
C GLY A 298 0.72 -16.88 9.98
N ALA A 299 1.12 -15.62 9.73
CA ALA A 299 1.29 -15.13 8.37
C ALA A 299 2.33 -15.93 7.57
N SER A 300 3.45 -16.30 8.20
CA SER A 300 4.46 -17.11 7.53
C SER A 300 4.00 -18.53 7.24
N GLU A 301 3.25 -19.16 8.14
CA GLU A 301 2.68 -20.50 8.00
C GLU A 301 1.60 -20.52 6.94
N LEU A 302 0.70 -19.53 6.94
CA LEU A 302 -0.34 -19.39 5.93
C LEU A 302 0.25 -19.32 4.51
N TYR A 303 1.29 -18.50 4.33
CA TYR A 303 1.95 -18.36 3.04
C TYR A 303 2.72 -19.63 2.66
N LYS A 304 3.65 -20.10 3.52
CA LYS A 304 4.52 -21.25 3.20
C LYS A 304 3.76 -22.57 3.09
N GLY A 305 2.68 -22.73 3.84
CA GLY A 305 1.80 -23.90 3.79
C GLY A 305 0.81 -23.89 2.62
N GLY A 306 0.81 -22.84 1.78
CA GLY A 306 -0.15 -22.71 0.68
C GLY A 306 -1.59 -22.45 1.12
N LEU A 307 -1.80 -22.13 2.40
CA LEU A 307 -3.11 -21.83 2.99
C LEU A 307 -3.57 -20.39 2.71
N TYR A 308 -2.72 -19.57 2.10
CA TYR A 308 -3.07 -18.21 1.66
C TYR A 308 -3.49 -18.13 0.18
N ARG A 309 -3.74 -19.27 -0.47
CA ARG A 309 -4.16 -19.28 -1.87
C ARG A 309 -5.57 -18.71 -2.04
N SER A 310 -5.80 -18.10 -3.20
CA SER A 310 -7.15 -17.71 -3.62
C SER A 310 -8.01 -18.97 -3.69
N VAL A 311 -9.25 -18.86 -3.22
CA VAL A 311 -10.25 -19.90 -3.40
C VAL A 311 -10.97 -19.61 -4.73
N PRO A 312 -11.26 -20.63 -5.56
CA PRO A 312 -11.99 -20.47 -6.81
C PRO A 312 -13.36 -19.80 -6.64
#